data_AF-A0A963DS27-F1
#
_entry.id   AF-A0A963DS27-F1
#
_cell.length_a   1.000
_cell.length_b   1.000
_cell.length_c   1.000
_cell.angle_alpha   90.00
_cell.angle_beta   90.00
_cell.angle_gamma   90.00
#
_symmetry.space_group_name_H-M   'P 1'
#
loop_
_entity.id
_entity.type
_entity.pdbx_description
1 polymer ?
#
loop_
_entity_poly.entity_id
_entity_poly.type
_entity_poly.pdbx_seq_one_letter_code
_entity_poly.pdbx_strand_id
1 'polypeptide(L)'
;MAGVLAEALPQTQQDLAARAPAPEQDQQQIAELVTQLDLQDTHSILFFGSKAQEQLTTISDNMLEGVRSKDIGPAGTALGEMVKVLRAFNLEDLDPNKKQGFFARLFGKITPLAKVVQEYETVRNEIDQISNSLERHKTQLLTDITALDRLYDANLDYFHTLELYITAGEEKLRQADAEELPALEREAAASEDMVKAQQLRDLRAARDDLERRVHDLKLTRQVTMQGLPSIRLVQENDK
;
A
#
# COMPACT_ATOMS: atom_id res chain seq x y z
N MET A 1 -18.77 -4.97 7.18
CA MET A 1 -18.10 -5.12 5.87
C MET A 1 -18.78 -4.27 4.79
N ALA A 2 -20.02 -4.56 4.37
CA ALA A 2 -20.68 -3.78 3.29
C ALA A 2 -20.99 -2.31 3.63
N GLY A 3 -21.29 -1.97 4.89
CA GLY A 3 -21.56 -0.58 5.31
C GLY A 3 -20.33 0.33 5.35
N VAL A 4 -19.16 -0.21 5.69
CA VAL A 4 -17.90 0.55 5.82
C VAL A 4 -17.28 0.85 4.44
N LEU A 5 -17.40 -0.09 3.49
CA LEU A 5 -17.03 0.14 2.09
C LEU A 5 -17.86 1.26 1.43
N ALA A 6 -19.15 1.40 1.81
CA ALA A 6 -20.03 2.42 1.26
C ALA A 6 -19.68 3.85 1.76
N GLU A 7 -19.01 3.96 2.90
CA GLU A 7 -18.66 5.24 3.55
C GLU A 7 -17.25 5.74 3.14
N ALA A 8 -16.34 4.83 2.79
CA ALA A 8 -15.00 5.15 2.31
C ALA A 8 -14.94 5.66 0.84
N LEU A 9 -15.91 5.26 0.01
CA LEU A 9 -15.96 5.64 -1.42
C LEU A 9 -16.19 7.15 -1.66
N PRO A 10 -17.16 7.82 -0.99
CA PRO A 10 -17.35 9.26 -1.12
C PRO A 10 -16.14 10.07 -0.65
N GLN A 11 -15.48 9.64 0.44
CA GLN A 11 -14.28 10.31 0.96
C GLN A 11 -13.11 10.19 -0.02
N THR A 12 -12.90 9.01 -0.62
CA THR A 12 -11.86 8.82 -1.64
C THR A 12 -12.05 9.76 -2.84
N GLN A 13 -13.30 9.96 -3.29
CA GLN A 13 -13.60 10.89 -4.39
C GLN A 13 -13.33 12.35 -4.01
N GLN A 14 -13.66 12.74 -2.77
CA GLN A 14 -13.35 14.07 -2.26
C GLN A 14 -11.84 14.30 -2.13
N ASP A 15 -11.10 13.31 -1.63
CA ASP A 15 -9.66 13.38 -1.45
C ASP A 15 -8.94 13.51 -2.80
N LEU A 16 -9.39 12.76 -3.81
CA LEU A 16 -8.91 12.91 -5.20
C LEU A 16 -9.19 14.30 -5.76
N ALA A 17 -10.40 14.84 -5.55
CA ALA A 17 -10.76 16.17 -5.99
C ALA A 17 -9.95 17.27 -5.27
N ALA A 18 -9.62 17.07 -4.00
CA ALA A 18 -8.80 18.00 -3.22
C ALA A 18 -7.30 17.95 -3.59
N ARG A 19 -6.83 16.80 -4.09
CA ARG A 19 -5.45 16.60 -4.56
C ARG A 19 -5.21 17.17 -5.96
N ALA A 20 -6.27 17.41 -6.74
CA ALA A 20 -6.16 18.08 -8.03
C ALA A 20 -5.62 19.50 -7.82
N PRO A 21 -4.44 19.86 -8.36
CA PRO A 21 -3.89 21.20 -8.26
C PRO A 21 -4.70 22.18 -9.12
N ALA A 22 -4.32 23.45 -9.09
CA ALA A 22 -5.04 24.47 -9.85
C ALA A 22 -4.98 24.17 -11.36
N PRO A 23 -6.06 24.38 -12.13
CA PRO A 23 -6.11 24.07 -13.57
C PRO A 23 -4.96 24.67 -14.39
N GLU A 24 -4.43 25.84 -13.98
CA GLU A 24 -3.29 26.49 -14.63
C GLU A 24 -1.97 25.75 -14.43
N GLN A 25 -1.75 25.15 -13.26
CA GLN A 25 -0.54 24.38 -12.96
C GLN A 25 -0.53 23.05 -13.74
N ASP A 26 -1.68 22.42 -13.88
CA ASP A 26 -1.82 21.21 -14.71
C ASP A 26 -1.55 21.50 -16.17
N GLN A 27 -2.06 22.61 -16.71
CA GLN A 27 -1.80 22.99 -18.09
C GLN A 27 -0.31 23.18 -18.38
N GLN A 28 0.44 23.80 -17.46
CA GLN A 28 1.90 23.96 -17.60
C GLN A 28 2.61 22.60 -17.58
N GLN A 29 2.29 21.73 -16.62
CA GLN A 29 2.91 20.41 -16.53
C GLN A 29 2.56 19.53 -17.74
N ILE A 30 1.31 19.58 -18.21
CA ILE A 30 0.87 18.89 -19.42
C ILE A 30 1.66 19.40 -20.62
N ALA A 31 1.81 20.70 -20.79
CA ALA A 31 2.59 21.27 -21.90
C ALA A 31 4.08 20.84 -21.86
N GLU A 32 4.67 20.80 -20.67
CA GLU A 32 6.04 20.29 -20.48
C GLU A 32 6.15 18.81 -20.84
N LEU A 33 5.18 17.99 -20.43
CA LEU A 33 5.14 16.56 -20.75
C LEU A 33 4.92 16.30 -22.24
N VAL A 34 4.07 17.09 -22.90
CA VAL A 34 3.88 17.04 -24.36
C VAL A 34 5.19 17.38 -25.08
N THR A 35 5.93 18.38 -24.59
CA THR A 35 7.22 18.79 -25.18
C THR A 35 8.30 17.72 -25.03
N GLN A 36 8.26 16.93 -23.97
CA GLN A 36 9.18 15.79 -23.77
C GLN A 36 8.88 14.60 -24.69
N LEU A 37 7.72 14.60 -25.36
CA LEU A 37 7.23 13.47 -26.15
C LEU A 37 7.51 13.71 -27.64
N ASP A 38 8.66 13.24 -28.09
CA ASP A 38 9.10 13.31 -29.49
C ASP A 38 8.80 12.01 -30.23
N LEU A 39 7.84 12.04 -31.16
CA LEU A 39 7.45 10.86 -31.94
C LEU A 39 8.53 10.40 -32.93
N GLN A 40 9.58 11.18 -33.16
CA GLN A 40 10.73 10.76 -33.96
C GLN A 40 11.77 9.99 -33.12
N ASP A 41 11.66 10.07 -31.79
CA ASP A 41 12.50 9.34 -30.84
C ASP A 41 11.69 8.25 -30.12
N THR A 42 11.92 7.00 -30.49
CA THR A 42 11.30 5.83 -29.84
C THR A 42 11.61 5.77 -28.33
N HIS A 43 12.76 6.30 -27.88
CA HIS A 43 13.07 6.33 -26.46
C HIS A 43 12.13 7.27 -25.69
N SER A 44 11.74 8.40 -26.27
CA SER A 44 10.81 9.33 -25.63
C SER A 44 9.47 8.64 -25.30
N ILE A 45 8.95 7.82 -26.22
CA ILE A 45 7.71 7.07 -26.06
C ILE A 45 7.89 5.93 -25.04
N LEU A 46 8.99 5.18 -25.15
CA LEU A 46 9.27 4.05 -24.27
C LEU A 46 9.38 4.47 -22.80
N PHE A 47 10.03 5.61 -22.54
CA PHE A 47 10.23 6.15 -21.20
C PHE A 47 9.12 7.12 -20.77
N PHE A 48 8.12 7.38 -21.61
CA PHE A 48 6.99 8.22 -21.24
C PHE A 48 6.23 7.61 -20.06
N GLY A 49 6.08 8.35 -18.97
CA GLY A 49 5.49 7.84 -17.71
C GLY A 49 6.43 6.98 -16.86
N SER A 50 7.71 6.84 -17.20
CA SER A 50 8.71 6.14 -16.35
C SER A 50 8.84 6.75 -14.96
N LYS A 51 8.73 8.07 -14.83
CA LYS A 51 8.69 8.76 -13.53
C LYS A 51 7.49 8.31 -12.68
N ALA A 52 6.34 8.09 -13.30
CA ALA A 52 5.17 7.55 -12.62
C ALA A 52 5.44 6.10 -12.16
N GLN A 53 6.09 5.29 -13.01
CA GLN A 53 6.50 3.93 -12.63
C GLN A 53 7.49 3.91 -11.46
N GLU A 54 8.44 4.85 -11.40
CA GLU A 54 9.37 5.00 -10.27
C GLU A 54 8.66 5.38 -8.97
N GLN A 55 7.66 6.27 -9.04
CA GLN A 55 6.80 6.56 -7.89
C GLN A 55 6.09 5.30 -7.38
N LEU A 56 5.57 4.45 -8.29
CA LEU A 56 4.96 3.18 -7.90
C LEU A 56 5.95 2.23 -7.22
N THR A 57 7.19 2.14 -7.70
CA THR A 57 8.25 1.35 -7.05
C THR A 57 8.55 1.87 -5.65
N THR A 58 8.69 3.20 -5.50
CA THR A 58 8.93 3.85 -4.21
C THR A 58 7.78 3.58 -3.23
N ILE A 59 6.53 3.64 -3.69
CA ILE A 59 5.34 3.28 -2.90
C ILE A 59 5.43 1.82 -2.45
N SER A 60 5.76 0.91 -3.37
CA SER A 60 5.88 -0.53 -3.09
C SER A 60 7.00 -0.84 -2.08
N ASP A 61 8.14 -0.16 -2.19
CA ASP A 61 9.26 -0.31 -1.26
C ASP A 61 8.91 0.22 0.14
N ASN A 62 8.24 1.37 0.22
CA ASN A 62 7.74 1.91 1.48
C ASN A 62 6.72 0.96 2.16
N MET A 63 5.87 0.29 1.37
CA MET A 63 4.98 -0.76 1.90
C MET A 63 5.79 -1.96 2.44
N LEU A 64 6.81 -2.40 1.72
CA LEU A 64 7.64 -3.56 2.09
C LEU A 64 8.55 -3.27 3.29
N GLU A 65 9.06 -2.04 3.45
CA GLU A 65 9.85 -1.63 4.60
C GLU A 65 9.01 -1.60 5.88
N GLY A 66 7.76 -1.12 5.79
CA GLY A 66 6.77 -1.23 6.87
C GLY A 66 6.45 -2.67 7.27
N VAL A 67 6.55 -3.62 6.33
CA VAL A 67 6.40 -5.07 6.59
C VAL A 67 7.69 -5.71 7.11
N ARG A 68 8.88 -5.29 6.65
CA ARG A 68 10.16 -5.81 7.13
C ARG A 68 10.50 -5.40 8.57
N SER A 69 9.98 -4.26 9.03
CA SER A 69 9.99 -3.91 10.46
C SER A 69 9.15 -4.86 11.32
N LYS A 70 8.37 -5.79 10.73
CA LYS A 70 7.50 -6.75 11.46
C LYS A 70 8.20 -8.01 11.94
N ASP A 71 9.45 -8.27 11.57
CA ASP A 71 10.16 -9.48 12.02
C ASP A 71 11.16 -9.17 13.13
N ILE A 72 10.64 -9.03 14.35
CA ILE A 72 11.11 -9.57 15.65
C ILE A 72 10.52 -8.69 16.77
N GLY A 73 9.46 -9.16 17.41
CA GLY A 73 8.90 -8.58 18.64
C GLY A 73 8.12 -9.63 19.46
N PRO A 74 8.17 -9.59 20.80
CA PRO A 74 8.13 -10.74 21.72
C PRO A 74 6.76 -11.42 21.95
N ALA A 75 5.83 -11.35 21.00
CA ALA A 75 4.54 -12.01 21.11
C ALA A 75 4.64 -13.55 20.97
N GLY A 76 5.61 -14.05 20.20
CA GLY A 76 5.86 -15.49 20.03
C GLY A 76 6.47 -16.16 21.27
N THR A 77 7.31 -15.45 22.03
CA THR A 77 7.95 -15.98 23.23
C THR A 77 6.97 -16.07 24.40
N ALA A 78 6.08 -15.07 24.56
CA ALA A 78 5.08 -15.04 25.62
C ALA A 78 4.03 -16.16 25.51
N LEU A 79 3.59 -16.50 24.30
CA LEU A 79 2.70 -17.65 24.05
C LEU A 79 3.38 -19.00 24.32
N GLY A 80 4.68 -19.12 24.00
CA GLY A 80 5.48 -20.31 24.28
C GLY A 80 5.69 -20.57 25.77
N GLU A 81 5.91 -19.51 26.56
CA GLU A 81 6.00 -19.56 28.02
C GLU A 81 4.66 -19.98 28.65
N MET A 82 3.54 -19.44 28.17
CA MET A 82 2.19 -19.77 28.64
C MET A 82 1.81 -21.25 28.39
N VAL A 83 2.19 -21.81 27.23
CA VAL A 83 1.98 -23.23 26.90
C VAL A 83 2.87 -24.15 27.74
N LYS A 84 4.08 -23.71 28.10
CA LYS A 84 4.96 -24.44 29.03
C LYS A 84 4.36 -24.55 30.43
N VAL A 85 3.79 -23.44 30.94
CA VAL A 85 3.10 -23.41 32.24
C VAL A 85 1.86 -24.30 32.21
N LEU A 86 1.02 -24.21 31.18
CA LEU A 86 -0.19 -25.05 31.06
C LEU A 86 0.09 -26.55 30.89
N ARG A 87 1.26 -26.93 30.33
CA ARG A 87 1.71 -28.34 30.30
C ARG A 87 2.25 -28.83 31.63
N ALA A 88 2.89 -27.96 32.42
CA ALA A 88 3.38 -28.30 33.75
C ALA A 88 2.23 -28.58 34.73
N PHE A 89 1.06 -27.96 34.53
CA PHE A 89 -0.14 -28.14 35.37
C PHE A 89 -1.00 -29.38 35.05
N ASN A 90 -0.67 -30.18 34.03
CA ASN A 90 -1.50 -31.33 33.59
C ASN A 90 -0.85 -32.71 33.72
N LEU A 91 0.32 -32.84 34.37
CA LEU A 91 1.03 -34.13 34.44
C LEU A 91 1.50 -34.58 35.83
N GLU A 92 1.03 -33.98 36.91
CA GLU A 92 1.25 -34.53 38.25
C GLU A 92 -0.08 -34.62 39.02
N ASP A 93 -0.34 -35.82 39.54
CA ASP A 93 -1.45 -36.24 40.43
C ASP A 93 -2.71 -36.89 39.82
N LEU A 94 -2.52 -37.91 38.97
CA LEU A 94 -3.49 -39.02 38.86
C LEU A 94 -2.81 -40.37 39.11
N ASP A 95 -2.65 -40.73 40.39
CA ASP A 95 -2.68 -42.15 40.81
C ASP A 95 -3.55 -42.32 42.10
N PRO A 96 -4.78 -42.83 41.96
CA PRO A 96 -5.71 -43.05 43.06
C PRO A 96 -5.55 -44.47 43.64
N ASN A 97 -4.46 -44.74 44.37
CA ASN A 97 -4.42 -45.91 45.27
C ASN A 97 -3.29 -45.87 46.32
N LYS A 98 -3.54 -45.24 47.48
CA LYS A 98 -2.91 -45.63 48.76
C LYS A 98 -3.75 -45.21 49.96
N LYS A 99 -4.09 -46.18 50.80
CA LYS A 99 -4.82 -46.00 52.06
C LYS A 99 -3.89 -45.58 53.21
N GLN A 100 -4.50 -44.83 54.13
CA GLN A 100 -4.18 -44.60 55.56
C GLN A 100 -3.04 -43.64 55.95
N GLY A 101 -3.39 -42.68 56.82
CA GLY A 101 -2.44 -41.91 57.61
C GLY A 101 -3.12 -40.81 58.43
N PHE A 102 -3.14 -40.97 59.75
CA PHE A 102 -3.87 -40.25 60.80
C PHE A 102 -3.49 -38.75 61.00
N PHE A 103 -2.95 -38.06 59.99
CA PHE A 103 -2.41 -36.70 60.11
C PHE A 103 -3.31 -35.59 59.53
N ALA A 104 -4.41 -35.95 58.86
CA ALA A 104 -5.30 -34.99 58.18
C ALA A 104 -6.16 -34.12 59.10
N ARG A 105 -6.08 -34.31 60.43
CA ARG A 105 -7.06 -33.71 61.35
C ARG A 105 -6.49 -32.88 62.49
N LEU A 106 -5.17 -32.83 62.68
CA LEU A 106 -4.63 -32.21 63.89
C LEU A 106 -4.06 -30.80 63.68
N PHE A 107 -3.31 -30.46 62.63
CA PHE A 107 -2.83 -29.09 62.44
C PHE A 107 -2.39 -28.80 60.99
N GLY A 108 -2.71 -27.60 60.50
CA GLY A 108 -1.71 -26.82 59.75
C GLY A 108 -1.94 -26.59 58.26
N LYS A 109 -2.92 -25.77 57.89
CA LYS A 109 -2.76 -24.82 56.77
C LYS A 109 -3.41 -23.49 57.14
N ILE A 110 -2.72 -22.71 57.98
CA ILE A 110 -2.68 -21.27 57.73
C ILE A 110 -1.96 -21.18 56.39
N THR A 111 -2.66 -20.83 55.32
CA THR A 111 -2.00 -20.48 54.06
C THR A 111 -0.96 -19.42 54.43
N PRO A 112 0.35 -19.62 54.20
CA PRO A 112 1.34 -18.66 54.64
C PRO A 112 0.95 -17.32 54.07
N LEU A 113 0.90 -16.26 54.88
CA LEU A 113 0.72 -14.90 54.36
C LEU A 113 1.73 -14.65 53.22
N ALA A 114 2.91 -15.27 53.31
CA ALA A 114 3.92 -15.37 52.26
C ALA A 114 3.42 -15.97 50.93
N LYS A 115 2.57 -17.01 50.93
CA LYS A 115 1.96 -17.53 49.69
C LYS A 115 0.97 -16.54 49.08
N VAL A 116 0.16 -15.87 49.90
CA VAL A 116 -0.78 -14.85 49.40
C VAL A 116 -0.04 -13.62 48.87
N VAL A 117 1.05 -13.21 49.54
CA VAL A 117 1.95 -12.13 49.08
C VAL A 117 2.67 -12.54 47.79
N GLN A 118 3.14 -13.78 47.68
CA GLN A 118 3.80 -14.31 46.49
C GLN A 118 2.83 -14.43 45.30
N GLU A 119 1.61 -14.91 45.54
CA GLU A 119 0.53 -14.94 44.54
C GLU A 119 0.16 -13.51 44.11
N TYR A 120 0.08 -12.57 45.06
CA TYR A 120 -0.17 -11.15 44.76
C TYR A 120 0.96 -10.50 43.95
N GLU A 121 2.22 -10.75 44.30
CA GLU A 121 3.38 -10.29 43.52
C GLU A 121 3.41 -10.91 42.12
N THR A 122 3.01 -12.18 41.99
CA THR A 122 2.90 -12.88 40.70
C THR A 122 1.82 -12.24 39.83
N VAL A 123 0.61 -12.06 40.36
CA VAL A 123 -0.50 -11.41 39.65
C VAL A 123 -0.16 -9.96 39.29
N ARG A 124 0.51 -9.23 40.18
CA ARG A 124 0.99 -7.86 39.89
C ARG A 124 1.97 -7.85 38.71
N ASN A 125 2.93 -8.77 38.70
CA ASN A 125 3.89 -8.89 37.60
C ASN A 125 3.19 -9.26 36.28
N GLU A 126 2.17 -10.13 36.31
CA GLU A 126 1.36 -10.47 35.14
C GLU A 126 0.56 -9.26 34.61
N ILE A 127 -0.05 -8.48 35.51
CA ILE A 127 -0.76 -7.23 35.13
C ILE A 127 0.20 -6.21 34.52
N ASP A 128 1.40 -6.05 35.07
CA ASP A 128 2.43 -5.16 34.53
C ASP A 128 2.91 -5.65 33.15
N GLN A 129 3.03 -6.97 32.95
CA GLN A 129 3.35 -7.53 31.62
C GLN A 129 2.24 -7.33 30.59
N ILE A 130 0.98 -7.54 30.98
CA ILE A 130 -0.18 -7.29 30.10
C ILE A 130 -0.25 -5.81 29.73
N SER A 131 -0.06 -4.91 30.69
CA SER A 131 -0.07 -3.46 30.46
C SER A 131 1.04 -3.03 29.50
N ASN A 132 2.26 -3.55 29.69
CA ASN A 132 3.38 -3.32 28.78
C ASN A 132 3.15 -3.91 27.38
N SER A 133 2.50 -5.08 27.29
CA SER A 133 2.11 -5.69 26.02
C SER A 133 1.04 -4.86 25.30
N LEU A 134 0.05 -4.34 26.03
CA LEU A 134 -0.97 -3.44 25.50
C LEU A 134 -0.34 -2.13 24.98
N GLU A 135 0.57 -1.50 25.73
CA GLU A 135 1.20 -0.25 25.30
C GLU A 135 2.08 -0.45 24.06
N ARG A 136 2.76 -1.61 23.95
CA ARG A 136 3.48 -2.00 22.73
C ARG A 136 2.54 -2.20 21.54
N HIS A 137 1.43 -2.91 21.72
CA HIS A 137 0.42 -3.09 20.65
C HIS A 137 -0.20 -1.76 20.21
N LYS A 138 -0.49 -0.87 21.17
CA LYS A 138 -0.99 0.47 20.88
C LYS A 138 0.03 1.29 20.08
N THR A 139 1.30 1.24 20.46
CA THR A 139 2.39 1.90 19.71
C THR A 139 2.50 1.34 18.29
N GLN A 140 2.35 0.02 18.13
CA GLN A 140 2.34 -0.65 16.84
C GLN A 140 1.16 -0.19 15.97
N LEU A 141 -0.06 -0.20 16.50
CA LEU A 141 -1.26 0.27 15.79
C LEU A 141 -1.12 1.72 15.31
N LEU A 142 -0.64 2.62 16.17
CA LEU A 142 -0.40 4.02 15.79
C LEU A 142 0.65 4.16 14.67
N THR A 143 1.67 3.31 14.68
CA THR A 143 2.70 3.27 13.63
C THR A 143 2.11 2.77 12.31
N ASP A 144 1.28 1.72 12.37
CA ASP A 144 0.62 1.13 11.20
C ASP A 144 -0.39 2.09 10.56
N ILE A 145 -1.19 2.83 11.35
CA ILE A 145 -2.08 3.90 10.84
C ILE A 145 -1.27 4.96 10.09
N THR A 146 -0.16 5.43 10.68
CA THR A 146 0.68 6.47 10.07
C THR A 146 1.29 5.98 8.73
N ALA A 147 1.67 4.70 8.66
CA ALA A 147 2.18 4.11 7.42
C ALA A 147 1.08 4.00 6.35
N LEU A 148 -0.13 3.61 6.74
CA LEU A 148 -1.29 3.57 5.84
C LEU A 148 -1.69 4.96 5.33
N ASP A 149 -1.61 5.99 6.18
CA ASP A 149 -1.84 7.39 5.80
C ASP A 149 -0.87 7.84 4.70
N ARG A 150 0.42 7.56 4.88
CA ARG A 150 1.44 7.84 3.86
C ARG A 150 1.22 7.06 2.58
N LEU A 151 0.82 5.80 2.69
CA LEU A 151 0.52 4.96 1.53
C LEU A 151 -0.67 5.51 0.74
N TYR A 152 -1.73 5.90 1.44
CA TYR A 152 -2.92 6.48 0.84
C TYR A 152 -2.58 7.79 0.11
N ASP A 153 -1.88 8.70 0.79
CA ASP A 153 -1.40 9.96 0.21
C ASP A 153 -0.55 9.74 -1.05
N ALA A 154 0.41 8.82 -0.98
CA ALA A 154 1.25 8.52 -2.13
C ALA A 154 0.47 7.90 -3.30
N ASN A 155 -0.59 7.12 -3.04
CA ASN A 155 -1.48 6.61 -4.09
C ASN A 155 -2.34 7.72 -4.72
N LEU A 156 -2.76 8.73 -3.94
CA LEU A 156 -3.46 9.90 -4.49
C LEU A 156 -2.53 10.71 -5.41
N ASP A 157 -1.31 10.97 -4.98
CA ASP A 157 -0.32 11.73 -5.76
C ASP A 157 0.10 10.95 -7.03
N TYR A 158 0.22 9.62 -6.91
CA TYR A 158 0.48 8.74 -8.05
C TYR A 158 -0.67 8.73 -9.05
N PHE A 159 -1.92 8.64 -8.57
CA PHE A 159 -3.11 8.76 -9.43
C PHE A 159 -3.11 10.08 -10.21
N HIS A 160 -2.83 11.19 -9.52
CA HIS A 160 -2.74 12.50 -10.15
C HIS A 160 -1.63 12.55 -11.22
N THR A 161 -0.46 12.01 -10.91
CA THR A 161 0.65 11.95 -11.85
C THR A 161 0.27 11.17 -13.12
N LEU A 162 -0.46 10.05 -12.98
CA LEU A 162 -0.96 9.29 -14.13
C LEU A 162 -1.92 10.11 -15.00
N GLU A 163 -2.82 10.91 -14.42
CA GLU A 163 -3.73 11.80 -15.18
C GLU A 163 -2.98 12.82 -16.05
N LEU A 164 -1.91 13.41 -15.52
CA LEU A 164 -1.07 14.35 -16.27
C LEU A 164 -0.41 13.67 -17.49
N TYR A 165 0.19 12.49 -17.28
CA TYR A 165 0.81 11.73 -18.36
C TYR A 165 -0.23 11.27 -19.41
N ILE A 166 -1.40 10.82 -18.97
CA ILE A 166 -2.47 10.41 -19.89
C ILE A 166 -2.92 11.59 -20.74
N THR A 167 -3.20 12.73 -20.11
CA THR A 167 -3.68 13.94 -20.80
C THR A 167 -2.65 14.46 -21.80
N ALA A 168 -1.36 14.50 -21.40
CA ALA A 168 -0.28 14.88 -22.30
C ALA A 168 -0.13 13.92 -23.49
N GLY A 169 -0.22 12.61 -23.25
CA GLY A 169 -0.17 11.62 -24.32
C GLY A 169 -1.36 11.73 -25.29
N GLU A 170 -2.58 11.94 -24.77
CA GLU A 170 -3.77 12.18 -25.58
C GLU A 170 -3.67 13.44 -26.43
N GLU A 171 -3.15 14.53 -25.87
CA GLU A 171 -2.93 15.77 -26.61
C GLU A 171 -1.90 15.59 -27.73
N LYS A 172 -0.81 14.85 -27.47
CA LYS A 172 0.19 14.56 -28.51
C LYS A 172 -0.34 13.65 -29.61
N LEU A 173 -1.16 12.65 -29.27
CA LEU A 173 -1.89 11.83 -30.25
C LEU A 173 -2.82 12.69 -31.11
N ARG A 174 -3.56 13.63 -30.48
CA ARG A 174 -4.44 14.56 -31.19
C ARG A 174 -3.66 15.43 -32.18
N GLN A 175 -2.50 15.96 -31.80
CA GLN A 175 -1.63 16.74 -32.68
C GLN A 175 -1.11 15.89 -33.86
N ALA A 176 -0.66 14.66 -33.58
CA ALA A 176 -0.20 13.74 -34.61
C ALA A 176 -1.31 13.42 -35.62
N ASP A 177 -2.51 13.10 -35.15
CA ASP A 177 -3.65 12.68 -35.97
C ASP A 177 -4.27 13.85 -36.76
N ALA A 178 -4.33 15.06 -36.18
CA ALA A 178 -4.99 16.20 -36.79
C ALA A 178 -4.07 17.05 -37.69
N GLU A 179 -2.76 17.05 -37.42
CA GLU A 179 -1.83 18.00 -38.04
C GLU A 179 -0.65 17.29 -38.73
N GLU A 180 0.15 16.53 -37.98
CA GLU A 180 1.43 15.99 -38.46
C GLU A 180 1.25 14.90 -39.53
N LEU A 181 0.41 13.89 -39.27
CA LEU A 181 0.15 12.79 -40.21
C LEU A 181 -0.50 13.29 -41.51
N PRO A 182 -1.60 14.08 -41.50
CA PRO A 182 -2.20 14.58 -42.74
C PRO A 182 -1.29 15.51 -43.55
N ALA A 183 -0.37 16.24 -42.90
CA ALA A 183 0.64 17.03 -43.59
C ALA A 183 1.65 16.13 -44.31
N LEU A 184 2.21 15.15 -43.59
CA LEU A 184 3.21 14.24 -44.13
C LEU A 184 2.64 13.31 -45.21
N GLU A 185 1.37 12.91 -45.10
CA GLU A 185 0.65 12.17 -46.13
C GLU A 185 0.54 12.94 -47.45
N ARG A 186 0.18 14.23 -47.39
CA ARG A 186 0.10 15.09 -48.58
C ARG A 186 1.46 15.26 -49.22
N GLU A 187 2.50 15.42 -48.42
CA GLU A 187 3.87 15.54 -48.91
C GLU A 187 4.39 14.26 -49.55
N ALA A 188 4.15 13.11 -48.92
CA ALA A 188 4.54 11.82 -49.45
C ALA A 188 3.77 11.50 -50.75
N ALA A 189 2.48 11.84 -50.84
CA ALA A 189 1.69 11.63 -52.05
C ALA A 189 2.08 12.56 -53.22
N ALA A 190 2.58 13.76 -52.94
CA ALA A 190 3.02 14.72 -53.94
C ALA A 190 4.44 14.46 -54.47
N SER A 191 5.19 13.53 -53.86
CA SER A 191 6.58 13.22 -54.20
C SER A 191 6.77 11.73 -54.52
N GLU A 192 7.65 11.39 -55.46
CA GLU A 192 8.14 10.01 -55.59
C GLU A 192 9.26 9.69 -54.58
N ASP A 193 9.36 10.48 -53.50
CA ASP A 193 10.44 10.39 -52.52
C ASP A 193 10.20 9.24 -51.54
N MET A 194 11.03 8.19 -51.68
CA MET A 194 11.01 7.02 -50.81
C MET A 194 11.32 7.38 -49.34
N VAL A 195 12.03 8.48 -49.07
CA VAL A 195 12.33 8.96 -47.71
C VAL A 195 11.05 9.46 -47.04
N LYS A 196 10.20 10.22 -47.74
CA LYS A 196 8.92 10.71 -47.18
C LYS A 196 7.95 9.56 -46.89
N ALA A 197 7.92 8.57 -47.78
CA ALA A 197 7.11 7.37 -47.57
C ALA A 197 7.56 6.57 -46.33
N GLN A 198 8.87 6.56 -46.04
CA GLN A 198 9.41 5.94 -44.82
C GLN A 198 9.07 6.75 -43.57
N GLN A 199 9.29 8.07 -43.59
CA GLN A 199 8.95 8.97 -42.47
C GLN A 199 7.47 8.87 -42.08
N LEU A 200 6.56 8.80 -43.06
CA LEU A 200 5.13 8.60 -42.80
C LEU A 200 4.86 7.28 -42.08
N ARG A 201 5.57 6.22 -42.48
CA ARG A 201 5.42 4.89 -41.90
C ARG A 201 5.94 4.87 -40.46
N ASP A 202 7.07 5.51 -40.22
CA ASP A 202 7.69 5.63 -38.90
C ASP A 202 6.82 6.46 -37.94
N LEU A 203 6.29 7.60 -38.41
CA LEU A 203 5.39 8.44 -37.60
C LEU A 203 4.10 7.69 -37.22
N ARG A 204 3.52 6.91 -38.14
CA ARG A 204 2.36 6.05 -37.84
C ARG A 204 2.69 5.00 -36.77
N ALA A 205 3.82 4.33 -36.90
CA ALA A 205 4.26 3.33 -35.92
C ALA A 205 4.49 3.97 -34.53
N ALA A 206 5.15 5.12 -34.49
CA ALA A 206 5.38 5.88 -33.25
C ALA A 206 4.05 6.32 -32.60
N ARG A 207 3.09 6.79 -33.40
CA ARG A 207 1.75 7.14 -32.95
C ARG A 207 1.03 5.94 -32.33
N ASP A 208 1.09 4.77 -32.98
CA ASP A 208 0.45 3.54 -32.46
C ASP A 208 1.13 3.04 -31.17
N ASP A 209 2.45 3.19 -31.06
CA ASP A 209 3.19 2.87 -29.84
C ASP A 209 2.84 3.80 -28.67
N LEU A 210 2.67 5.10 -28.95
CA LEU A 210 2.20 6.06 -27.96
C LEU A 210 0.77 5.75 -27.50
N GLU A 211 -0.14 5.41 -28.42
CA GLU A 211 -1.52 5.05 -28.07
C GLU A 211 -1.56 3.86 -27.11
N ARG A 212 -0.76 2.83 -27.38
CA ARG A 212 -0.63 1.67 -26.49
C ARG A 212 -0.08 2.06 -25.13
N ARG A 213 0.93 2.92 -25.09
CA ARG A 213 1.52 3.41 -23.84
C ARG A 213 0.50 4.20 -23.01
N VAL A 214 -0.27 5.07 -23.65
CA VAL A 214 -1.36 5.82 -22.98
C VAL A 214 -2.44 4.88 -22.45
N HIS A 215 -2.78 3.82 -23.20
CA HIS A 215 -3.71 2.80 -22.74
C HIS A 215 -3.22 2.09 -21.47
N ASP A 216 -1.95 1.68 -21.42
CA ASP A 216 -1.36 1.04 -20.24
C ASP A 216 -1.39 1.95 -19.00
N LEU A 217 -1.16 3.25 -19.19
CA LEU A 217 -1.27 4.26 -18.13
C LEU A 217 -2.72 4.37 -17.62
N LYS A 218 -3.72 4.36 -18.52
CA LYS A 218 -5.14 4.38 -18.14
C LYS A 218 -5.55 3.15 -17.33
N LEU A 219 -5.07 1.96 -17.72
CA LEU A 219 -5.30 0.72 -16.96
C LEU A 219 -4.68 0.83 -15.57
N THR A 220 -3.44 1.30 -15.48
CA THR A 220 -2.74 1.48 -14.21
C THR A 220 -3.50 2.45 -13.30
N ARG A 221 -3.96 3.57 -13.84
CA ARG A 221 -4.79 4.55 -13.12
C ARG A 221 -6.06 3.91 -12.55
N GLN A 222 -6.74 3.07 -13.34
CA GLN A 222 -7.95 2.38 -12.89
C GLN A 222 -7.67 1.46 -11.70
N VAL A 223 -6.57 0.70 -11.74
CA VAL A 223 -6.16 -0.17 -10.63
C VAL A 223 -5.82 0.65 -9.38
N THR A 224 -5.07 1.74 -9.51
CA THR A 224 -4.76 2.66 -8.40
C THR A 224 -6.04 3.19 -7.76
N MET A 225 -7.01 3.63 -8.57
CA MET A 225 -8.29 4.15 -8.07
C MET A 225 -9.10 3.11 -7.30
N GLN A 226 -9.11 1.86 -7.77
CA GLN A 226 -9.84 0.77 -7.10
C GLN A 226 -9.18 0.35 -5.78
N GLY A 227 -7.87 0.58 -5.62
CA GLY A 227 -7.12 0.26 -4.40
C GLY A 227 -7.37 1.25 -3.24
N LEU A 228 -7.57 2.53 -3.55
CA LEU A 228 -7.69 3.60 -2.55
C LEU A 228 -8.77 3.36 -1.47
N PRO A 229 -10.02 2.94 -1.81
CA PRO A 229 -11.05 2.68 -0.79
C PRO A 229 -10.68 1.53 0.16
N SER A 230 -9.93 0.55 -0.33
CA SER A 230 -9.50 -0.59 0.48
C SER A 230 -8.45 -0.16 1.52
N ILE A 231 -7.52 0.72 1.13
CA ILE A 231 -6.54 1.30 2.06
C ILE A 231 -7.27 2.12 3.13
N ARG A 232 -8.24 2.95 2.72
CA ARG A 232 -9.05 3.76 3.64
C ARG A 232 -9.83 2.92 4.64
N LEU A 233 -10.42 1.81 4.19
CA LEU A 233 -11.14 0.91 5.07
C LEU A 233 -10.22 0.25 6.11
N VAL A 234 -9.00 -0.11 5.75
CA VAL A 234 -8.03 -0.67 6.72
C VAL A 234 -7.67 0.39 7.76
N GLN A 235 -7.41 1.64 7.34
CA GLN A 235 -7.18 2.76 8.27
C GLN A 235 -8.33 2.95 9.26
N GLU A 236 -9.58 2.84 8.81
CA GLU A 236 -10.75 3.00 9.67
C GLU A 236 -10.96 1.83 10.64
N ASN A 237 -10.54 0.62 10.29
CA ASN A 237 -10.60 -0.53 11.19
C ASN A 237 -9.46 -0.54 12.22
N ASP A 238 -8.31 0.04 11.87
CA ASP A 238 -7.13 0.07 12.74
C ASP A 238 -7.14 1.29 13.71
N LYS A 239 -8.06 2.24 13.52
CA LYS A 239 -8.35 3.38 14.42
C LYS A 239 -9.15 2.98 15.66
#